data_AF-A0AB38X8D5-F1
#
_entry.id   AF-A0AB38X8D5-F1
#
_cell.length_a   1.000
_cell.length_b   1.000
_cell.length_c   1.000
_cell.angle_alpha   90.00
_cell.angle_beta   90.00
_cell.angle_gamma   90.00
#
_symmetry.space_group_name_H-M   'P 1'
#
loop_
_entity.id
_entity.type
_entity.pdbx_description
1 polymer ?
#
loop_
_entity_poly.entity_id
_entity_poly.type
_entity_poly.pdbx_seq_one_letter_code
_entity_poly.pdbx_strand_id
1 'polypeptide(L)'
;MVDCKINPNAVRTKKISFLERNAQIIAEPQRLYKLVEDGGLAQVTATSLVGTFGDQVQRTAKEFVKCGLVQVVASDAHTLKNRGFAMTKAYEVLNEMNSKYPERFATNARDLLNGEQIDTGEIVMPRKQRKH
;
A
#
# COMPACT_ATOMS: atom_id res chain seq x y z
N MET A 1 17.65 4.72 21.15
CA MET A 1 16.95 5.84 20.49
C MET A 1 17.58 6.02 19.14
N VAL A 2 16.86 5.77 18.05
CA VAL A 2 17.36 6.09 16.70
C VAL A 2 16.33 7.04 16.10
N ASP A 3 16.78 8.27 15.91
CA ASP A 3 16.02 9.40 15.38
C ASP A 3 15.45 9.11 13.98
N CYS A 4 14.14 9.28 13.86
CA CYS A 4 13.40 9.24 12.60
C CYS A 4 13.64 10.57 11.87
N LYS A 5 14.27 10.54 10.69
CA LYS A 5 14.38 11.73 9.84
C LYS A 5 13.12 11.86 8.99
N ILE A 6 12.36 12.92 9.26
CA ILE A 6 11.14 13.34 8.56
C ILE A 6 11.54 14.13 7.31
N ASN A 7 10.95 13.83 6.14
CA ASN A 7 11.15 14.60 4.92
C ASN A 7 9.79 15.14 4.39
N PRO A 8 9.54 16.46 4.43
CA PRO A 8 8.22 17.05 4.17
C PRO A 8 7.91 17.41 2.70
N ASN A 9 8.73 17.01 1.72
CA ASN A 9 8.56 17.48 0.33
C ASN A 9 8.47 16.33 -0.70
N ALA A 10 7.28 15.73 -0.86
CA ALA A 10 6.99 14.83 -1.98
C ALA A 10 5.96 15.48 -2.92
N VAL A 11 6.44 16.11 -4.01
CA VAL A 11 5.59 16.80 -5.00
C VAL A 11 5.75 16.17 -6.39
N ARG A 12 4.60 15.78 -6.97
CA ARG A 12 4.30 15.47 -8.39
C ARG A 12 4.47 14.01 -8.83
N THR A 13 3.41 13.20 -8.68
CA THR A 13 3.41 11.78 -9.04
C THR A 13 2.86 11.47 -10.43
N LYS A 14 3.55 10.62 -11.22
CA LYS A 14 3.04 10.07 -12.49
C LYS A 14 3.38 8.59 -12.75
N LYS A 15 3.60 7.80 -11.70
CA LYS A 15 3.91 6.37 -11.84
C LYS A 15 3.24 5.54 -10.74
N ILE A 16 2.15 4.87 -11.11
CA ILE A 16 1.52 3.82 -10.30
C ILE A 16 2.24 2.53 -10.65
N SER A 17 2.72 1.81 -9.64
CA SER A 17 3.33 0.51 -9.87
C SER A 17 2.64 -0.55 -9.00
N PHE A 18 2.46 -1.74 -9.56
CA PHE A 18 1.82 -2.89 -8.94
C PHE A 18 2.89 -3.76 -8.28
N LEU A 19 2.98 -3.74 -6.94
CA LEU A 19 4.23 -4.09 -6.27
C LEU A 19 4.16 -5.28 -5.33
N GLU A 20 2.97 -5.65 -4.90
CA GLU A 20 2.78 -6.71 -3.91
C GLU A 20 3.08 -8.13 -4.40
N ARG A 21 3.14 -8.34 -5.72
CA ARG A 21 3.58 -9.61 -6.33
C ARG A 21 4.95 -9.52 -6.98
N ASN A 22 5.59 -8.36 -6.94
CA ASN A 22 6.93 -8.22 -7.48
C ASN A 22 7.92 -8.75 -6.44
N ALA A 23 8.41 -9.98 -6.66
CA ALA A 23 9.37 -10.64 -5.77
C ALA A 23 10.59 -9.75 -5.44
N GLN A 24 10.96 -8.83 -6.35
CA GLN A 24 12.04 -7.87 -6.12
C GLN A 24 11.69 -6.79 -5.08
N ILE A 25 10.42 -6.43 -4.91
CA ILE A 25 9.99 -5.42 -3.93
C ILE A 25 9.73 -6.04 -2.57
N ILE A 26 9.26 -7.29 -2.54
CA ILE A 26 9.26 -8.09 -1.32
C ILE A 26 10.71 -8.29 -0.83
N ALA A 27 11.66 -8.49 -1.75
CA ALA A 27 13.08 -8.63 -1.42
C ALA A 27 13.77 -7.30 -1.06
N GLU A 28 13.37 -6.19 -1.68
CA GLU A 28 13.98 -4.87 -1.51
C GLU A 28 12.93 -3.77 -1.23
N PRO A 29 12.32 -3.76 -0.03
CA PRO A 29 11.29 -2.78 0.32
C PRO A 29 11.84 -1.34 0.45
N GLN A 30 13.17 -1.17 0.50
CA GLN A 30 13.84 0.14 0.41
C GLN A 30 13.62 0.84 -0.94
N ARG A 31 13.49 0.07 -2.03
CA ARG A 31 13.18 0.65 -3.35
C ARG A 31 11.78 1.23 -3.39
N LEU A 32 10.83 0.56 -2.72
CA LEU A 32 9.47 1.07 -2.57
C LEU A 32 9.45 2.34 -1.72
N TYR A 33 10.15 2.33 -0.59
CA TYR A 33 10.28 3.54 0.23
C TYR A 33 10.79 4.72 -0.57
N LYS A 34 11.91 4.55 -1.30
CA LYS A 34 12.47 5.61 -2.12
C LYS A 34 11.52 6.07 -3.23
N LEU A 35 10.81 5.13 -3.88
CA LEU A 35 9.83 5.47 -4.89
C LEU A 35 8.73 6.37 -4.32
N VAL A 36 8.18 6.04 -3.15
CA VAL A 36 7.10 6.81 -2.52
C VAL A 36 7.62 8.14 -1.96
N GLU A 37 8.84 8.15 -1.41
CA GLU A 37 9.52 9.36 -0.96
C GLU A 37 9.78 10.34 -2.11
N ASP A 38 10.18 9.83 -3.28
CA ASP A 38 10.35 10.62 -4.52
C ASP A 38 9.00 11.06 -5.13
N GLY A 39 7.90 10.89 -4.40
CA GLY A 39 6.56 11.27 -4.80
C GLY A 39 5.91 10.27 -5.75
N GLY A 40 6.32 9.01 -5.76
CA GLY A 40 5.67 7.89 -6.43
C GLY A 40 4.46 7.34 -5.68
N LEU A 41 3.54 6.67 -6.40
CA LEU A 41 2.35 6.07 -5.81
C LEU A 41 2.38 4.56 -6.01
N ALA A 42 1.91 3.85 -5.02
CA ALA A 42 1.85 2.40 -5.01
C ALA A 42 0.45 1.92 -4.66
N GLN A 43 0.12 0.78 -5.27
CA GLN A 43 -1.18 0.13 -5.16
C GLN A 43 -1.00 -1.29 -4.63
N VAL A 44 -1.90 -1.68 -3.73
CA VAL A 44 -2.04 -3.05 -3.20
C VAL A 44 -3.38 -3.63 -3.65
N THR A 45 -3.47 -4.93 -3.84
CA THR A 45 -4.71 -5.61 -4.18
C THR A 45 -5.45 -6.07 -2.96
N ALA A 46 -6.76 -6.07 -3.11
CA ALA A 46 -7.67 -6.56 -2.10
C ALA A 46 -7.34 -8.00 -1.70
N THR A 47 -7.01 -8.87 -2.66
CA THR A 47 -6.68 -10.28 -2.41
C THR A 47 -5.40 -10.46 -1.60
N SER A 48 -4.41 -9.59 -1.73
CA SER A 48 -3.22 -9.60 -0.86
C SER A 48 -3.54 -9.17 0.56
N LEU A 49 -4.36 -8.13 0.76
CA LEU A 49 -4.78 -7.70 2.10
C LEU A 49 -5.65 -8.74 2.81
N VAL A 50 -6.49 -9.44 2.05
CA VAL A 50 -7.35 -10.52 2.55
C VAL A 50 -6.54 -11.81 2.82
N GLY A 51 -5.36 -11.95 2.23
CA GLY A 51 -4.47 -13.12 2.44
C GLY A 51 -4.72 -14.28 1.50
N THR A 52 -5.36 -14.05 0.35
CA THR A 52 -5.62 -15.10 -0.67
C THR A 52 -4.33 -15.69 -1.24
N PHE A 53 -3.25 -14.91 -1.29
CA PHE A 53 -1.93 -15.33 -1.76
C PHE A 53 -1.00 -15.87 -0.65
N GLY A 54 -1.54 -16.10 0.56
CA GLY A 54 -0.81 -16.65 1.71
C GLY A 54 -0.36 -15.61 2.75
N ASP A 55 -0.03 -16.11 3.94
CA ASP A 55 0.24 -15.30 5.14
C ASP A 55 1.41 -14.33 4.98
N GLN A 56 2.47 -14.73 4.27
CA GLN A 56 3.64 -13.89 4.08
C GLN A 56 3.33 -12.66 3.21
N VAL A 57 2.52 -12.86 2.16
CA VAL A 57 2.05 -11.77 1.29
C VAL A 57 1.14 -10.84 2.07
N GLN A 58 0.22 -11.40 2.87
CA GLN A 58 -0.67 -10.60 3.71
C GLN A 58 0.08 -9.73 4.71
N ARG A 59 1.05 -10.31 5.43
CA ARG A 59 1.87 -9.57 6.40
C ARG A 59 2.65 -8.43 5.74
N THR A 60 3.21 -8.70 4.56
CA THR A 60 3.96 -7.70 3.78
C THR A 60 3.04 -6.57 3.31
N ALA A 61 1.86 -6.90 2.78
CA ALA A 61 0.86 -5.91 2.39
C ALA A 61 0.44 -5.03 3.57
N LYS A 62 0.17 -5.62 4.74
CA LYS A 62 -0.18 -4.89 5.96
C LYS A 62 0.97 -3.99 6.45
N GLU A 63 2.20 -4.46 6.38
CA GLU A 63 3.39 -3.65 6.73
C GLU A 63 3.52 -2.43 5.82
N PHE A 64 3.37 -2.60 4.51
CA PHE A 64 3.45 -1.48 3.56
C PHE A 64 2.36 -0.45 3.77
N VAL A 65 1.13 -0.87 4.10
CA VAL A 65 0.04 0.04 4.47
C VAL A 65 0.38 0.84 5.73
N LYS A 66 0.93 0.19 6.76
CA LYS A 66 1.34 0.85 8.02
C LYS A 66 2.46 1.86 7.79
N CYS A 67 3.40 1.54 6.91
CA CYS A 67 4.53 2.38 6.57
C CYS A 67 4.21 3.53 5.59
N GLY A 68 2.93 3.73 5.21
CA GLY A 68 2.54 4.77 4.24
C GLY A 68 3.05 4.52 2.83
N LEU A 69 3.50 3.29 2.53
CA LEU A 69 4.10 2.91 1.26
C LEU A 69 3.07 2.52 0.19
N VAL A 70 1.80 2.48 0.54
CA VAL A 70 0.69 2.14 -0.36
C VAL A 70 -0.44 3.12 -0.10
N GLN A 71 -0.98 3.67 -1.18
CA GLN A 71 -1.99 4.73 -1.11
C GLN A 71 -3.37 4.29 -1.60
N VAL A 72 -3.45 3.27 -2.44
CA VAL A 72 -4.71 2.80 -3.03
C VAL A 72 -4.84 1.28 -3.01
N VAL A 73 -6.09 0.80 -2.87
CA VAL A 73 -6.43 -0.63 -3.01
C VAL A 73 -7.17 -0.85 -4.33
N ALA A 74 -6.79 -1.88 -5.10
CA ALA A 74 -7.51 -2.32 -6.29
C ALA A 74 -7.94 -3.79 -6.20
N SER A 75 -8.94 -4.20 -6.97
CA SER A 75 -9.49 -5.57 -6.86
C SER A 75 -8.65 -6.67 -7.52
N ASP A 76 -7.73 -6.31 -8.43
CA ASP A 76 -7.10 -7.19 -9.43
C ASP A 76 -8.09 -8.01 -10.27
N ALA A 77 -8.10 -7.80 -11.57
CA ALA A 77 -9.20 -8.20 -12.45
C ALA A 77 -9.27 -9.71 -12.80
N HIS A 78 -8.45 -10.58 -12.23
CA HIS A 78 -8.26 -11.94 -12.74
C HIS A 78 -9.26 -13.03 -12.27
N THR A 79 -10.30 -12.70 -11.49
CA THR A 79 -11.36 -13.68 -11.19
C THR A 79 -12.73 -13.01 -11.07
N LEU A 80 -13.54 -13.11 -12.12
CA LEU A 80 -14.83 -12.42 -12.29
C LEU A 80 -15.89 -12.75 -11.22
N LYS A 81 -15.75 -13.84 -10.45
CA LYS A 81 -16.80 -14.27 -9.50
C LYS A 81 -16.80 -13.56 -8.14
N ASN A 82 -15.67 -13.04 -7.63
CA ASN A 82 -15.55 -12.62 -6.21
C ASN A 82 -15.02 -11.19 -5.98
N ARG A 83 -15.06 -10.30 -6.98
CA ARG A 83 -14.43 -8.96 -6.89
C ARG A 83 -14.99 -8.09 -5.77
N GLY A 84 -16.31 -7.99 -5.66
CA GLY A 84 -16.97 -7.18 -4.62
C GLY A 84 -16.61 -7.68 -3.23
N PHE A 85 -16.62 -9.00 -3.04
CA PHE A 85 -16.31 -9.64 -1.78
C PHE A 85 -14.86 -9.38 -1.31
N ALA A 86 -13.89 -9.44 -2.22
CA ALA A 86 -12.49 -9.17 -1.87
C ALA A 86 -12.29 -7.70 -1.46
N MET A 87 -12.90 -6.76 -2.18
CA MET A 87 -12.82 -5.32 -1.85
C MET A 87 -13.45 -5.01 -0.50
N THR A 88 -14.66 -5.52 -0.21
CA THR A 88 -15.31 -5.34 1.10
C THR A 88 -14.42 -5.86 2.22
N LYS A 89 -13.91 -7.09 2.10
CA LYS A 89 -12.99 -7.66 3.10
C LYS A 89 -11.69 -6.90 3.23
N ALA A 90 -11.14 -6.36 2.14
CA ALA A 90 -9.93 -5.56 2.22
C ALA A 90 -10.17 -4.27 3.03
N TYR A 91 -11.33 -3.63 2.86
CA TYR A 91 -11.71 -2.45 3.66
C TYR A 91 -12.00 -2.81 5.13
N GLU A 92 -12.56 -3.98 5.41
CA GLU A 92 -12.66 -4.50 6.78
C GLU A 92 -11.28 -4.66 7.42
N VAL A 93 -10.33 -5.29 6.70
CA VAL A 93 -8.94 -5.44 7.18
C VAL A 93 -8.27 -4.08 7.39
N LEU A 94 -8.49 -3.10 6.52
CA LEU A 94 -7.97 -1.74 6.71
C LEU A 94 -8.55 -1.12 7.99
N ASN A 95 -9.85 -1.27 8.23
CA ASN A 95 -10.53 -0.76 9.41
C ASN A 95 -9.99 -1.40 10.70
N GLU A 96 -9.75 -2.71 10.69
CA GLU A 96 -9.12 -3.43 11.81
C GLU A 96 -7.70 -2.94 12.11
N MET A 97 -6.95 -2.53 11.09
CA MET A 97 -5.60 -1.99 11.26
C MET A 97 -5.61 -0.57 11.82
N ASN A 98 -6.49 0.28 11.31
CA ASN A 98 -6.73 1.63 11.78
C ASN A 98 -8.06 2.13 11.22
N SER A 99 -8.95 2.62 12.08
CA SER A 99 -10.29 3.08 11.69
C SER A 99 -10.28 4.24 10.68
N LYS A 100 -9.16 4.96 10.52
CA LYS A 100 -9.00 6.03 9.53
C LYS A 100 -8.58 5.54 8.15
N TYR A 101 -8.05 4.31 8.03
CA TYR A 101 -7.56 3.81 6.74
C TYR A 101 -8.68 3.65 5.69
N PRO A 102 -9.87 3.11 5.98
CA PRO A 102 -10.94 2.99 4.98
C PRO A 102 -11.24 4.32 4.28
N GLU A 103 -11.43 5.39 5.05
CA GLU A 103 -11.74 6.73 4.52
C GLU A 103 -10.57 7.29 3.71
N ARG A 104 -9.34 7.19 4.23
CA ARG A 104 -8.14 7.67 3.54
C ARG A 104 -7.95 6.97 2.19
N PHE A 105 -8.07 5.63 2.16
CA PHE A 105 -7.89 4.86 0.93
C PHE A 105 -9.01 5.11 -0.09
N ALA A 106 -10.25 5.31 0.37
CA ALA A 106 -11.37 5.69 -0.51
C ALA A 106 -11.16 7.09 -1.12
N THR A 107 -10.74 8.04 -0.28
CA THR A 107 -10.42 9.42 -0.69
C THR A 107 -9.27 9.43 -1.70
N ASN A 108 -8.17 8.76 -1.38
CA ASN A 108 -7.02 8.61 -2.28
C ASN A 108 -7.41 7.99 -3.63
N ALA A 109 -8.30 7.00 -3.65
CA ALA A 109 -8.76 6.41 -4.90
C ALA A 109 -9.57 7.39 -5.75
N ARG A 110 -10.42 8.22 -5.12
CA ARG A 110 -11.15 9.30 -5.81
C ARG A 110 -10.20 10.37 -6.32
N ASP A 111 -9.30 10.84 -5.48
CA ASP A 111 -8.38 11.92 -5.79
C ASP A 111 -7.41 11.47 -6.90
N LEU A 112 -6.99 10.20 -6.90
CA LEU A 112 -6.24 9.59 -8.00
C LEU A 112 -6.98 9.67 -9.35
N LEU A 113 -8.28 9.36 -9.36
CA LEU A 113 -9.11 9.40 -10.57
C LEU A 113 -9.31 10.84 -11.07
N ASN A 114 -9.38 11.80 -10.16
CA ASN A 114 -9.52 13.22 -10.49
C ASN A 114 -8.18 13.90 -10.86
N GLY A 115 -7.05 13.22 -10.66
CA GLY A 115 -5.72 13.81 -10.84
C GLY A 115 -5.35 14.83 -9.74
N GLU A 116 -5.97 14.70 -8.57
CA GLU A 116 -5.73 15.50 -7.38
C GLU A 116 -4.53 14.97 -6.57
N GLN A 117 -4.10 15.72 -5.55
CA GLN A 117 -3.04 15.28 -4.65
C GLN A 117 -3.54 14.17 -3.73
N ILE A 118 -2.69 13.15 -3.53
CA ILE A 118 -3.02 11.97 -2.72
C ILE A 118 -2.35 12.08 -1.36
N ASP A 119 -3.10 11.76 -0.30
CA ASP A 119 -2.54 11.66 1.04
C ASP A 119 -1.77 10.35 1.22
N THR A 120 -0.44 10.45 1.32
CA THR A 120 0.46 9.33 1.59
C THR A 120 0.54 8.99 3.08
N GLY A 121 0.11 9.91 3.96
CA GLY A 121 0.35 9.85 5.40
C GLY A 121 1.83 9.90 5.76
N GLU A 122 2.18 9.39 6.93
CA GLU A 122 3.57 9.27 7.36
C GLU A 122 4.27 8.12 6.62
N ILE A 123 5.29 8.45 5.84
CA ILE A 123 6.11 7.48 5.11
C ILE A 123 7.24 6.99 6.03
N VAL A 124 7.22 5.71 6.37
CA VAL A 124 8.18 5.08 7.29
C VAL A 124 8.97 4.00 6.57
N MET A 125 10.27 3.91 6.85
CA MET A 125 11.12 2.83 6.34
C MET A 125 10.68 1.47 6.90
N PRO A 126 10.32 0.49 6.04
CA PRO A 126 9.88 -0.82 6.47
C PRO A 126 11.07 -1.64 7.00
N ARG A 127 10.86 -2.41 8.07
CA ARG A 127 11.91 -3.26 8.63
C ARG A 127 12.26 -4.39 7.63
N LYS A 128 13.55 -4.66 7.41
CA LYS A 128 13.98 -5.82 6.59
C LYS A 128 13.39 -7.09 7.19
N GLN A 129 12.57 -7.83 6.44
CA GLN A 129 12.26 -9.21 6.80
C GLN A 129 13.56 -10.01 6.72
N ARG A 130 14.05 -10.50 7.86
CA ARG A 130 15.17 -11.44 7.88
C ARG A 130 14.70 -12.71 7.19
N LYS A 131 15.33 -13.11 6.09
CA LYS A 131 15.24 -14.47 5.57
C LYS A 131 15.84 -15.38 6.64
N HIS A 132 15.05 -16.34 7.13
CA HIS A 132 15.55 -17.42 7.97
C HIS A 132 15.76 -18.67 7.12
#